data_AF-A0A965GAX6-F1
#
_entry.id   AF-A0A965GAX6-F1
#
_cell.length_a   1.000
_cell.length_b   1.000
_cell.length_c   1.000
_cell.angle_alpha   90.00
_cell.angle_beta   90.00
_cell.angle_gamma   90.00
#
_symmetry.space_group_name_H-M   'P 1'
#
loop_
_entity.id
_entity.type
_entity.pdbx_description
1 polymer ?
#
loop_
_entity_poly.entity_id
_entity_poly.type
_entity_poly.pdbx_seq_one_letter_code
_entity_poly.pdbx_strand_id
1 'polypeptide(L)'
;MSEDSKDLVKQVDSRYSEHEYETGLRVIHEDAVKDPGLEPHRVRMTDKSVKHEKNAVRQVTLLFVISMLGSAFALYSYFAFPIVIGDMNSVRMNTLFLGLGITLGLFGIGVGAVHWAKTLMPDNEVTEERHLTRGSDEKRAAAIEIINLANQESGFSRRKLIRRTLYGALALFPLPGLIIFGDLGPNVNDKLRHTAWKPGTRLARDPNGRPIKASDVTVGSVYHVVPEGLMPGDHGYLEEKAKAAVLLVRVDPSELIE
;
A
#
# COMPACT_ATOMS: atom_id res chain seq x y z
N MET A 1 8.42 -7.33 -66.70
CA MET A 1 8.69 -7.71 -65.30
C MET A 1 8.59 -6.43 -64.48
N SER A 2 7.56 -6.40 -63.63
CA SER A 2 7.23 -5.46 -62.53
C SER A 2 7.37 -3.95 -62.77
N GLU A 3 6.26 -3.35 -63.19
CA GLU A 3 5.84 -2.04 -62.70
C GLU A 3 5.49 -2.18 -61.21
N ASP A 4 6.12 -1.41 -60.33
CA ASP A 4 5.62 -1.18 -58.97
C ASP A 4 5.46 0.34 -58.79
N SER A 5 4.27 0.81 -59.16
CA SER A 5 3.78 2.14 -58.83
C SER A 5 3.52 2.18 -57.32
N LYS A 6 4.37 2.86 -56.56
CA LYS A 6 4.03 3.28 -55.20
C LYS A 6 3.01 4.40 -55.29
N ASP A 7 1.75 4.03 -55.44
CA ASP A 7 0.64 4.97 -55.41
C ASP A 7 0.54 5.59 -54.02
N LEU A 8 0.82 6.90 -53.98
CA LEU A 8 0.55 7.77 -52.84
C LEU A 8 -0.96 7.80 -52.61
N VAL A 9 -1.42 7.03 -51.63
CA VAL A 9 -2.83 7.02 -51.22
C VAL A 9 -3.17 8.39 -50.63
N LYS A 10 -4.07 9.09 -51.32
CA LYS A 10 -4.62 10.40 -50.95
C LYS A 10 -5.35 10.28 -49.60
N GLN A 11 -4.87 11.03 -48.63
CA GLN A 11 -5.37 11.17 -47.27
C GLN A 11 -6.83 11.64 -47.27
N VAL A 12 -7.71 10.87 -46.61
CA VAL A 12 -9.13 11.20 -46.47
C VAL A 12 -9.30 12.12 -45.25
N ASP A 13 -9.88 13.28 -45.51
CA ASP A 13 -10.11 14.42 -44.62
C ASP A 13 -10.93 14.05 -43.37
N SER A 14 -10.27 13.84 -42.23
CA SER A 14 -10.91 13.75 -40.92
C SER A 14 -10.79 15.09 -40.19
N ARG A 15 -11.88 15.87 -40.21
CA ARG A 15 -12.04 17.24 -39.69
C ARG A 15 -11.84 17.46 -38.18
N TYR A 16 -11.08 16.60 -37.48
CA TYR A 16 -10.86 16.69 -36.03
C TYR A 16 -9.41 16.46 -35.54
N SER A 17 -8.40 16.32 -36.41
CA SER A 17 -7.00 16.22 -35.97
C SER A 17 -6.35 17.61 -35.88
N GLU A 18 -6.22 18.15 -34.67
CA GLU A 18 -5.63 19.49 -34.49
C GLU A 18 -4.10 19.52 -34.78
N HIS A 19 -3.42 18.36 -34.78
CA HIS A 19 -2.05 18.22 -35.31
C HIS A 19 -1.75 16.77 -35.74
N GLU A 20 -1.25 16.59 -36.97
CA GLU A 20 -0.62 15.34 -37.41
C GLU A 20 0.85 15.32 -37.01
N TYR A 21 1.25 14.30 -36.25
CA TYR A 21 2.64 14.12 -35.83
C TYR A 21 3.28 12.98 -36.63
N GLU A 22 4.52 13.17 -37.07
CA GLU A 22 5.30 12.10 -37.70
C GLU A 22 5.45 10.91 -36.72
N THR A 23 5.14 9.71 -37.18
CA THR A 23 5.10 8.47 -36.40
C THR A 23 6.47 7.96 -35.92
N GLY A 24 7.53 8.74 -36.07
CA GLY A 24 8.90 8.40 -35.67
C GLY A 24 9.37 7.07 -36.31
N LEU A 25 10.05 6.24 -35.52
CA LEU A 25 10.62 4.95 -35.95
C LEU A 25 9.61 3.77 -35.95
N ARG A 26 8.31 4.05 -35.90
CA ARG A 26 7.30 2.99 -35.84
C ARG A 26 7.26 2.23 -37.18
N VAL A 27 7.68 0.96 -37.16
CA VAL A 27 7.51 0.03 -38.29
C VAL A 27 6.02 -0.26 -38.43
N ILE A 28 5.38 0.31 -39.45
CA ILE A 28 4.00 -0.01 -39.80
C ILE A 28 4.05 -1.29 -40.63
N HIS A 29 3.61 -2.41 -40.05
CA HIS A 29 3.43 -3.64 -40.81
C HIS A 29 2.22 -3.46 -41.73
N GLU A 30 2.41 -3.64 -43.04
CA GLU A 30 1.32 -3.54 -44.03
C GLU A 30 0.20 -4.56 -43.77
N ASP A 31 0.56 -5.70 -43.17
CA ASP A 31 -0.36 -6.75 -42.72
C ASP A 31 -0.96 -6.51 -41.31
N ALA A 32 -0.75 -5.33 -40.71
CA ALA A 32 -1.30 -5.02 -39.39
C ALA A 32 -2.84 -4.98 -39.47
N VAL A 33 -3.48 -5.71 -38.55
CA VAL A 33 -4.94 -5.67 -38.39
C VAL A 33 -5.36 -4.22 -38.14
N LYS A 34 -6.21 -3.69 -39.04
CA LYS A 34 -6.72 -2.33 -38.96
C LYS A 34 -7.52 -2.16 -37.67
N ASP A 35 -7.32 -1.03 -36.99
CA ASP A 35 -8.09 -0.69 -35.79
C ASP A 35 -9.59 -0.71 -36.13
N PRO A 36 -10.39 -1.59 -35.49
CA PRO A 36 -11.83 -1.67 -35.75
C PRO A 36 -12.59 -0.41 -35.29
N GLY A 37 -11.94 0.51 -34.56
CA GLY A 37 -12.55 1.73 -34.04
C GLY A 37 -13.42 1.49 -32.81
N LEU A 38 -14.11 2.53 -32.36
CA LEU A 38 -15.02 2.45 -31.22
C LEU A 38 -16.29 1.67 -31.57
N GLU A 39 -16.71 0.79 -30.67
CA GLU A 39 -18.00 0.11 -30.77
C GLU A 39 -19.16 1.11 -30.63
N PRO A 40 -20.32 0.88 -31.27
CA PRO A 40 -21.48 1.75 -31.12
C PRO A 40 -21.96 1.83 -29.67
N HIS A 41 -22.09 3.05 -29.15
CA HIS A 41 -22.54 3.29 -27.77
C HIS A 41 -23.87 2.59 -27.47
N ARG A 42 -23.89 1.79 -26.40
CA ARG A 42 -25.08 1.05 -25.98
C ARG A 42 -25.94 1.87 -25.02
N VAL A 43 -27.02 2.44 -25.55
CA VAL A 43 -27.99 3.22 -24.75
C VAL A 43 -28.66 2.37 -23.66
N ARG A 44 -28.62 2.85 -22.40
CA ARG A 44 -29.21 2.15 -21.24
C ARG A 44 -30.73 2.26 -21.21
N MET A 45 -31.37 1.45 -20.37
CA MET A 45 -32.84 1.49 -20.20
C MET A 45 -33.32 2.77 -19.51
N THR A 46 -32.49 3.35 -18.64
CA THR A 46 -32.75 4.62 -17.96
C THR A 46 -32.82 5.77 -18.94
N ASP A 47 -31.94 5.79 -19.95
CA ASP A 47 -31.92 6.83 -20.99
C ASP A 47 -33.11 6.70 -21.97
N LYS A 48 -33.63 5.48 -22.18
CA LYS A 48 -34.78 5.21 -23.06
C LYS A 48 -36.14 5.55 -22.42
N SER A 49 -36.23 5.51 -21.08
CA SER A 49 -37.51 5.54 -20.38
C SER A 49 -37.45 6.35 -19.09
N VAL A 50 -38.22 7.44 -19.06
CA VAL A 50 -38.40 8.31 -17.88
C VAL A 50 -38.86 7.52 -16.64
N LYS A 51 -39.62 6.43 -16.82
CA LYS A 51 -40.04 5.58 -15.71
C LYS A 51 -38.86 4.86 -15.05
N HIS A 52 -37.93 4.35 -15.86
CA HIS A 52 -36.76 3.63 -15.37
C HIS A 52 -35.75 4.58 -14.72
N GLU A 53 -35.57 5.76 -15.33
CA GLU A 53 -34.79 6.86 -14.75
C GLU A 53 -35.31 7.25 -13.35
N LYS A 54 -36.62 7.55 -13.22
CA LYS A 54 -37.23 7.91 -11.92
C LYS A 54 -37.07 6.82 -10.87
N ASN A 55 -37.10 5.55 -11.27
CA ASN A 55 -36.89 4.44 -10.36
C ASN A 55 -35.43 4.36 -9.89
N ALA A 56 -34.45 4.54 -10.80
CA ALA A 56 -33.03 4.59 -10.46
C ALA A 56 -32.73 5.77 -9.52
N VAL A 57 -33.30 6.95 -9.77
CA VAL A 57 -33.17 8.13 -8.89
C VAL A 57 -33.66 7.83 -7.47
N ARG A 58 -34.80 7.13 -7.33
CA ARG A 58 -35.31 6.72 -6.00
C ARG A 58 -34.39 5.73 -5.31
N GLN A 59 -33.83 4.77 -6.04
CA GLN A 59 -32.90 3.78 -5.49
C GLN A 59 -31.61 4.44 -4.99
N VAL A 60 -31.00 5.32 -5.80
CA VAL A 60 -29.83 6.11 -5.41
C VAL A 60 -30.14 6.97 -4.18
N THR A 61 -31.25 7.71 -4.23
CA THR A 61 -31.67 8.58 -3.11
C THR A 61 -31.87 7.77 -1.83
N LEU A 62 -32.51 6.60 -1.90
CA LEU A 62 -32.70 5.73 -0.74
C LEU A 62 -31.37 5.28 -0.14
N LEU A 63 -30.39 4.90 -0.97
CA LEU A 63 -29.06 4.49 -0.52
C LEU A 63 -28.31 5.62 0.19
N PHE A 64 -28.40 6.85 -0.34
CA PHE A 64 -27.83 8.03 0.31
C PHE A 64 -28.56 8.40 1.60
N VAL A 65 -29.88 8.23 1.68
CA VAL A 65 -30.63 8.41 2.93
C VAL A 65 -30.22 7.36 3.97
N ILE A 66 -30.08 6.09 3.59
CA ILE A 66 -29.57 5.05 4.48
C ILE A 66 -28.17 5.41 4.98
N SER A 67 -27.31 5.95 4.12
CA SER A 67 -25.98 6.42 4.51
C SER A 67 -26.03 7.55 5.55
N MET A 68 -26.88 8.56 5.32
CA MET A 68 -27.07 9.67 6.26
C MET A 68 -27.56 9.16 7.62
N LEU A 69 -28.57 8.28 7.61
CA LEU A 69 -29.12 7.69 8.83
C LEU A 69 -28.11 6.80 9.55
N GLY A 70 -27.33 5.99 8.81
CA GLY A 70 -26.28 5.15 9.37
C GLY A 70 -25.18 5.96 10.05
N SER A 71 -24.72 7.03 9.40
CA SER A 71 -23.72 7.95 9.96
C SER A 71 -24.23 8.67 11.21
N ALA A 72 -25.48 9.16 11.18
CA ALA A 72 -26.10 9.76 12.36
C ALA A 72 -26.28 8.73 13.49
N PHE A 73 -26.66 7.50 13.16
CA PHE A 73 -26.79 6.40 14.12
C PHE A 73 -25.45 6.01 14.73
N ALA A 74 -24.36 6.03 13.98
CA ALA A 74 -23.01 5.78 14.52
C ALA A 74 -22.64 6.82 15.58
N LEU A 75 -22.84 8.10 15.26
CA LEU A 75 -22.60 9.20 16.20
C LEU A 75 -23.47 9.09 17.45
N TYR A 76 -24.76 8.82 17.27
CA TYR A 76 -25.68 8.58 18.39
C TYR A 76 -25.22 7.38 19.24
N SER A 77 -24.88 6.25 18.61
CA SER A 77 -24.48 5.01 19.30
C SER A 77 -23.22 5.19 20.14
N TYR A 78 -22.29 6.04 19.67
CA TYR A 78 -21.07 6.36 20.43
C TYR A 78 -21.39 6.96 21.81
N PHE A 79 -22.38 7.86 21.89
CA PHE A 79 -22.78 8.50 23.15
C PHE A 79 -23.82 7.70 23.94
N ALA A 80 -24.73 6.99 23.25
CA ALA A 80 -25.81 6.24 23.88
C ALA A 80 -25.35 4.97 24.60
N PHE A 81 -24.23 4.37 24.15
CA PHE A 81 -23.69 3.12 24.72
C PHE A 81 -22.26 3.32 25.24
N PRO A 82 -22.04 3.93 26.42
CA PRO A 82 -20.70 4.16 26.94
C PRO A 82 -19.99 2.85 27.34
N ILE A 83 -18.66 2.82 27.17
CA ILE A 83 -17.83 1.68 27.58
C ILE A 83 -17.55 1.78 29.09
N VAL A 84 -17.94 0.76 29.84
CA VAL A 84 -17.70 0.66 31.29
C VAL A 84 -16.57 -0.33 31.57
N ILE A 85 -15.55 0.12 32.29
CA ILE A 85 -14.37 -0.70 32.63
C ILE A 85 -14.82 -1.90 33.47
N GLY A 86 -14.45 -3.10 33.04
CA GLY A 86 -14.77 -4.36 33.73
C GLY A 86 -16.07 -5.03 33.27
N ASP A 87 -16.90 -4.37 32.45
CA ASP A 87 -18.07 -4.99 31.83
C ASP A 87 -17.84 -5.25 30.33
N MET A 88 -17.58 -6.52 30.00
CA MET A 88 -17.37 -6.96 28.62
C MET A 88 -18.62 -6.77 27.74
N ASN A 89 -19.82 -6.79 28.33
CA ASN A 89 -21.06 -6.60 27.57
C ASN A 89 -21.20 -5.15 27.08
N SER A 90 -20.81 -4.16 27.90
CA SER A 90 -20.79 -2.75 27.50
C SER A 90 -19.88 -2.51 26.27
N VAL A 91 -18.68 -3.10 26.26
CA VAL A 91 -17.73 -3.03 25.14
C VAL A 91 -18.34 -3.64 23.87
N ARG A 92 -18.96 -4.82 24.00
CA ARG A 92 -19.60 -5.51 22.88
C ARG A 92 -20.72 -4.67 22.27
N MET A 93 -21.62 -4.12 23.10
CA MET A 93 -22.76 -3.36 22.62
C MET A 93 -22.33 -2.05 21.95
N ASN A 94 -21.40 -1.30 22.56
CA ASN A 94 -20.84 -0.09 21.95
C ASN A 94 -20.25 -0.40 20.56
N THR A 95 -19.32 -1.37 20.50
CA THR A 95 -18.61 -1.70 19.26
C THR A 95 -19.57 -2.20 18.17
N LEU A 96 -20.58 -3.00 18.55
CA LEU A 96 -21.58 -3.53 17.62
C LEU A 96 -22.43 -2.42 16.99
N PHE A 97 -23.04 -1.55 17.80
CA PHE A 97 -23.94 -0.51 17.28
C PHE A 97 -23.18 0.60 16.57
N LEU A 98 -22.02 1.00 17.09
CA LEU A 98 -21.12 1.93 16.40
C LEU A 98 -20.69 1.36 15.04
N GLY A 99 -20.23 0.11 15.01
CA GLY A 99 -19.83 -0.57 13.78
C GLY A 99 -20.98 -0.75 12.78
N LEU A 100 -22.18 -1.04 13.26
CA LEU A 100 -23.37 -1.13 12.41
C LEU A 100 -23.71 0.21 11.75
N GLY A 101 -23.67 1.31 12.52
CA GLY A 101 -23.89 2.66 11.98
C GLY A 101 -22.86 3.04 10.93
N ILE A 102 -21.57 2.80 11.22
CA ILE A 102 -20.47 3.05 10.28
C ILE A 102 -20.66 2.20 9.00
N THR A 103 -21.03 0.94 9.14
CA THR A 103 -21.27 0.04 8.00
C THR A 103 -22.39 0.56 7.13
N LEU A 104 -23.55 0.91 7.69
CA LEU A 104 -24.68 1.46 6.94
C LEU A 104 -24.32 2.81 6.29
N GLY A 105 -23.56 3.65 6.99
CA GLY A 105 -23.03 4.91 6.50
C GLY A 105 -22.18 4.73 5.24
N LEU A 106 -21.08 3.98 5.37
CA LEU A 106 -20.10 3.79 4.30
C LEU A 106 -20.64 2.91 3.16
N PHE A 107 -21.41 1.87 3.48
CA PHE A 107 -22.03 1.01 2.48
C PHE A 107 -23.08 1.76 1.66
N GLY A 108 -23.94 2.55 2.31
CA GLY A 108 -24.97 3.35 1.63
C GLY A 108 -24.37 4.36 0.64
N ILE A 109 -23.32 5.09 1.04
CA ILE A 109 -22.67 6.06 0.13
C ILE A 109 -21.88 5.36 -0.97
N GLY A 110 -21.17 4.28 -0.66
CA GLY A 110 -20.38 3.52 -1.65
C GLY A 110 -21.26 2.89 -2.73
N VAL A 111 -22.26 2.11 -2.33
CA VAL A 111 -23.19 1.48 -3.28
C VAL A 111 -24.04 2.52 -4.00
N GLY A 112 -24.50 3.56 -3.29
CA GLY A 112 -25.25 4.67 -3.88
C GLY A 112 -24.47 5.40 -4.97
N ALA A 113 -23.20 5.71 -4.73
CA ALA A 113 -22.34 6.41 -5.70
C ALA A 113 -22.08 5.56 -6.95
N VAL A 114 -21.76 4.27 -6.77
CA VAL A 114 -21.56 3.35 -7.91
C VAL A 114 -22.85 3.15 -8.70
N HIS A 115 -23.98 2.99 -8.02
CA HIS A 115 -25.28 2.83 -8.67
C HIS A 115 -25.67 4.10 -9.45
N TRP A 116 -25.44 5.28 -8.88
CA TRP A 116 -25.64 6.56 -9.55
C TRP A 116 -24.79 6.69 -10.81
N ALA A 117 -23.48 6.42 -10.70
CA ALA A 117 -22.55 6.48 -11.82
C ALA A 117 -22.97 5.53 -12.96
N LYS A 118 -23.40 4.30 -12.65
CA LYS A 118 -23.78 3.30 -13.65
C LYS A 118 -25.13 3.55 -14.31
N THR A 119 -26.08 4.19 -13.63
CA THR A 119 -27.47 4.25 -14.10
C THR A 119 -27.93 5.62 -14.59
N LEU A 120 -27.28 6.70 -14.14
CA LEU A 120 -27.74 8.07 -14.40
C LEU A 120 -26.64 8.99 -14.96
N MET A 121 -25.36 8.76 -14.66
CA MET A 121 -24.29 9.57 -15.27
C MET A 121 -24.11 9.23 -16.76
N PRO A 122 -23.76 10.20 -17.61
CA PRO A 122 -23.41 9.93 -19.01
C PRO A 122 -22.23 8.94 -19.09
N ASP A 123 -22.38 7.91 -19.92
CA ASP A 123 -21.43 6.83 -20.11
C ASP A 123 -20.92 6.77 -21.57
N ASN A 124 -20.67 7.92 -22.17
CA ASN A 124 -20.16 8.01 -23.54
C ASN A 124 -18.71 7.52 -23.63
N GLU A 125 -18.45 6.62 -24.58
CA GLU A 125 -17.10 6.17 -24.91
C GLU A 125 -16.36 7.30 -25.64
N VAL A 126 -15.28 7.80 -25.03
CA VAL A 126 -14.43 8.83 -25.62
C VAL A 126 -13.03 8.25 -25.79
N THR A 127 -12.52 8.29 -27.01
CA THR A 127 -11.11 8.06 -27.30
C THR A 127 -10.36 9.38 -27.24
N GLU A 128 -9.36 9.43 -26.39
CA GLU A 128 -8.34 10.45 -26.42
C GLU A 128 -7.04 9.80 -26.89
N GLU A 129 -6.39 10.38 -27.90
CA GLU A 129 -5.07 9.91 -28.28
C GLU A 129 -4.10 10.11 -27.11
N ARG A 130 -3.26 9.10 -26.85
CA ARG A 130 -2.30 9.20 -25.76
C ARG A 130 -1.32 10.32 -26.08
N HIS A 131 -1.33 11.37 -25.27
CA HIS A 131 -0.31 12.41 -25.33
C HIS A 131 1.08 11.78 -25.26
N LEU A 132 1.91 12.07 -26.25
CA LEU A 132 3.32 11.68 -26.21
C LEU A 132 3.97 12.34 -24.99
N THR A 133 4.82 11.61 -24.27
CA THR A 133 5.57 12.16 -23.13
C THR A 133 6.54 13.25 -23.56
N ARG A 134 6.88 13.32 -24.85
CA ARG A 134 7.68 14.39 -25.43
C ARG A 134 6.79 15.62 -25.69
N GLY A 135 7.04 16.71 -24.95
CA GLY A 135 6.47 18.02 -25.28
C GLY A 135 6.96 18.53 -26.64
N SER A 136 6.16 19.38 -27.31
CA SER A 136 6.50 19.95 -28.61
C SER A 136 7.86 20.66 -28.60
N ASP A 137 8.55 20.67 -29.74
CA ASP A 137 9.88 21.27 -29.85
C ASP A 137 9.86 22.75 -29.47
N GLU A 138 8.79 23.46 -29.81
CA GLU A 138 8.54 24.84 -29.39
C GLU A 138 8.44 24.98 -27.87
N LYS A 139 7.64 24.15 -27.19
CA LYS A 139 7.52 24.19 -25.73
C LYS A 139 8.81 23.83 -25.02
N ARG A 140 9.60 22.92 -25.59
CA ARG A 140 10.93 22.57 -25.06
C ARG A 140 11.91 23.73 -25.22
N ALA A 141 11.93 24.38 -26.38
CA ALA A 141 12.76 25.55 -26.62
C ALA A 141 12.40 26.70 -25.66
N ALA A 142 11.11 26.99 -25.51
CA ALA A 142 10.61 27.98 -24.57
C ALA A 142 10.97 27.64 -23.10
N ALA A 143 10.86 26.37 -22.69
CA ALA A 143 11.25 25.94 -21.35
C ALA A 143 12.75 26.15 -21.08
N ILE A 144 13.61 25.84 -22.06
CA ILE A 144 15.06 26.09 -21.96
C ILE A 144 15.34 27.58 -21.86
N GLU A 145 14.66 28.40 -22.66
CA GLU A 145 14.79 29.85 -22.62
C GLU A 145 14.40 30.42 -21.24
N ILE A 146 13.27 29.99 -20.68
CA ILE A 146 12.81 30.39 -19.35
C ILE A 146 13.85 30.01 -18.27
N ILE A 147 14.39 28.79 -18.31
CA ILE A 147 15.41 28.35 -17.35
C ILE A 147 16.68 29.20 -17.48
N ASN A 148 17.10 29.49 -18.72
CA ASN A 148 18.28 30.31 -18.98
C ASN A 148 18.08 31.75 -18.50
N LEU A 149 16.92 32.35 -18.78
CA LEU A 149 16.56 33.68 -18.32
C LEU A 149 16.57 33.74 -16.78
N ALA A 150 15.92 32.79 -16.11
CA ALA A 150 15.90 32.71 -14.65
C ALA A 150 17.31 32.56 -14.04
N ASN A 151 18.20 31.77 -14.66
CA ASN A 151 19.60 31.66 -14.24
C ASN A 151 20.37 32.98 -14.44
N GLN A 152 20.09 33.73 -15.51
CA GLN A 152 20.70 35.03 -15.77
C GLN A 152 20.24 36.09 -14.77
N GLU A 153 18.93 36.20 -14.53
CA GLU A 153 18.29 37.15 -13.60
C GLU A 153 18.70 36.88 -12.15
N SER A 154 18.62 35.63 -11.69
CA SER A 154 19.08 35.25 -10.34
C SER A 154 20.59 35.43 -10.18
N GLY A 155 21.34 35.40 -11.28
CA GLY A 155 22.80 35.45 -11.29
C GLY A 155 23.45 34.27 -10.58
N PHE A 156 22.72 33.17 -10.37
CA PHE A 156 23.16 32.01 -9.61
C PHE A 156 24.50 31.45 -10.11
N SER A 157 24.68 31.42 -11.44
CA SER A 157 25.93 30.98 -12.06
C SER A 157 27.13 31.91 -11.83
N ARG A 158 26.88 33.22 -11.68
CA ARG A 158 27.92 34.25 -11.47
C ARG A 158 28.30 34.40 -10.00
N ARG A 159 27.34 34.24 -9.09
CA ARG A 159 27.51 34.42 -7.63
C ARG A 159 28.11 33.16 -6.97
N LYS A 160 29.39 32.90 -7.25
CA LYS A 160 30.11 31.68 -6.82
C LYS A 160 30.09 31.45 -5.30
N LEU A 161 30.20 32.51 -4.50
CA LEU A 161 30.22 32.38 -3.04
C LEU A 161 28.87 31.86 -2.51
N ILE A 162 27.76 32.49 -2.91
CA ILE A 162 26.39 32.08 -2.53
C ILE A 162 26.12 30.63 -2.95
N ARG A 163 26.50 30.25 -4.17
CA ARG A 163 26.32 28.88 -4.66
C ARG A 163 27.12 27.86 -3.83
N ARG A 164 28.37 28.17 -3.50
CA ARG A 164 29.23 27.31 -2.68
C ARG A 164 28.71 27.16 -1.26
N THR A 165 28.25 28.25 -0.64
CA THR A 165 27.69 28.21 0.71
C THR A 165 26.34 27.48 0.73
N LEU A 166 25.51 27.60 -0.32
CA LEU A 166 24.29 26.80 -0.47
C LEU A 166 24.59 25.30 -0.54
N TYR A 167 25.55 24.87 -1.35
CA TYR A 167 25.94 23.45 -1.40
C TYR A 167 26.50 22.97 -0.06
N GLY A 168 27.32 23.80 0.62
CA GLY A 168 27.79 23.50 1.97
C GLY A 168 26.63 23.34 2.96
N ALA A 169 25.66 24.25 2.94
CA ALA A 169 24.48 24.19 3.79
C ALA A 169 23.65 22.93 3.52
N LEU A 170 23.38 22.58 2.26
CA LEU A 170 22.64 21.37 1.88
C LEU A 170 23.38 20.09 2.25
N ALA A 171 24.71 20.07 2.20
CA ALA A 171 25.52 18.92 2.61
C ALA A 171 25.54 18.72 4.13
N LEU A 172 25.56 19.81 4.90
CA LEU A 172 25.61 19.76 6.37
C LEU A 172 24.22 19.63 7.01
N PHE A 173 23.16 20.13 6.37
CA PHE A 173 21.78 20.09 6.84
C PHE A 173 21.28 18.69 7.27
N PRO A 174 21.57 17.58 6.55
CA PRO A 174 21.10 16.25 6.97
C PRO A 174 21.89 15.63 8.13
N LEU A 175 23.05 16.17 8.52
CA LEU A 175 23.92 15.54 9.54
C LEU A 175 23.25 15.36 10.91
N PRO A 176 22.49 16.34 11.47
CA PRO A 176 21.77 16.13 12.72
C PRO A 176 20.76 14.98 12.62
N GLY A 177 20.12 14.81 11.45
CA GLY A 177 19.22 13.69 11.18
C GLY A 177 19.92 12.35 11.32
N LEU A 178 21.13 12.20 10.76
CA LEU A 178 21.91 10.96 10.91
C LEU A 178 22.23 10.62 12.37
N ILE A 179 22.51 11.64 13.19
CA ILE A 179 22.79 11.45 14.62
C ILE A 179 21.52 11.05 15.36
N ILE A 180 20.41 11.77 15.14
CA ILE A 180 19.12 11.48 15.79
C ILE A 180 18.61 10.08 15.40
N PHE A 181 18.68 9.74 14.12
CA PHE A 181 18.27 8.41 13.64
C PHE A 181 19.23 7.30 14.10
N GLY A 182 20.52 7.60 14.23
CA GLY A 182 21.50 6.68 14.80
C GLY A 182 21.28 6.39 16.28
N ASP A 183 20.66 7.31 17.02
CA ASP A 183 20.36 7.18 18.46
C ASP A 183 18.99 6.56 18.75
N LEU A 184 18.23 6.15 17.72
CA LEU A 184 16.93 5.49 17.91
C LEU A 184 17.01 4.10 18.57
N GLY A 185 18.20 3.56 18.82
CA GLY A 185 18.35 2.29 19.49
C GLY A 185 19.72 2.10 20.16
N PRO A 186 19.78 1.34 21.26
CA PRO A 186 21.04 1.03 21.91
C PRO A 186 21.93 0.21 20.98
N ASN A 187 23.23 0.48 20.98
CA ASN A 187 24.18 -0.35 20.25
C ASN A 187 24.20 -1.77 20.85
N VAL A 188 23.77 -2.75 20.05
CA VAL A 188 23.59 -4.14 20.49
C VAL A 188 24.91 -4.90 20.65
N ASN A 189 26.00 -4.44 20.02
CA ASN A 189 27.34 -5.06 20.09
C ASN A 189 27.26 -6.60 20.09
N ASP A 190 27.99 -7.27 20.99
CA ASP A 190 27.98 -8.73 21.16
C ASP A 190 26.86 -9.22 22.09
N LYS A 191 25.92 -8.38 22.55
CA LYS A 191 24.86 -8.81 23.48
C LYS A 191 23.96 -9.91 22.90
N LEU A 192 23.86 -9.99 21.56
CA LEU A 192 23.10 -11.02 20.85
C LEU A 192 23.87 -12.35 20.68
N ARG A 193 25.17 -12.37 20.96
CA ARG A 193 26.02 -13.57 20.83
C ARG A 193 26.09 -14.42 22.09
N HIS A 194 25.62 -13.89 23.21
CA HIS A 194 25.65 -14.55 24.50
C HIS A 194 24.23 -14.90 24.96
N THR A 195 24.10 -16.09 25.55
CA THR A 195 22.88 -16.57 26.19
C THR A 195 23.21 -17.00 27.62
N ALA A 196 22.19 -17.32 28.41
CA ALA A 196 22.37 -17.86 29.75
C ALA A 196 23.06 -19.25 29.80
N TRP A 197 23.32 -19.90 28.65
CA TRP A 197 24.00 -21.19 28.59
C TRP A 197 25.51 -21.06 28.88
N LYS A 198 26.00 -21.89 29.80
CA LYS A 198 27.44 -22.08 30.05
C LYS A 198 27.81 -23.55 29.87
N PRO A 199 29.05 -23.87 29.45
CA PRO A 199 29.51 -25.25 29.41
C PRO A 199 29.32 -25.94 30.76
N GLY A 200 28.64 -27.10 30.76
CA GLY A 200 28.38 -27.89 31.96
C GLY A 200 27.11 -27.50 32.74
N THR A 201 26.33 -26.51 32.32
CA THR A 201 25.03 -26.20 32.94
C THR A 201 24.03 -27.33 32.74
N ARG A 202 23.27 -27.68 33.78
CA ARG A 202 22.26 -28.75 33.70
C ARG A 202 20.99 -28.27 32.99
N LEU A 203 20.32 -29.22 32.35
CA LEU A 203 19.02 -29.02 31.71
C LEU A 203 17.92 -29.00 32.76
N ALA A 204 17.22 -27.88 32.89
CA ALA A 204 16.12 -27.71 33.84
C ALA A 204 14.77 -27.51 33.14
N ARG A 205 13.69 -28.02 33.75
CA ARG A 205 12.32 -27.86 33.22
C ARG A 205 11.77 -26.47 33.57
N ASP A 206 11.32 -25.75 32.55
CA ASP A 206 10.63 -24.46 32.68
C ASP A 206 9.17 -24.67 33.18
N PRO A 207 8.63 -23.85 34.11
CA PRO A 207 9.25 -22.75 34.87
C PRO A 207 9.82 -23.15 36.24
N ASN A 208 9.73 -24.43 36.61
CA ASN A 208 9.98 -24.88 37.97
C ASN A 208 11.49 -25.08 38.28
N GLY A 209 12.37 -24.93 37.28
CA GLY A 209 13.82 -25.02 37.45
C GLY A 209 14.34 -26.42 37.83
N ARG A 210 13.51 -27.46 37.76
CA ARG A 210 13.88 -28.81 38.20
C ARG A 210 14.82 -29.46 37.19
N PRO A 211 16.03 -29.93 37.59
CA PRO A 211 16.93 -30.64 36.70
C PRO A 211 16.29 -31.92 36.14
N ILE A 212 16.49 -32.17 34.85
CA ILE A 212 15.94 -33.31 34.13
C ILE A 212 16.95 -34.46 34.18
N LYS A 213 16.52 -35.64 34.62
CA LYS A 213 17.32 -36.86 34.50
C LYS A 213 17.10 -37.49 33.12
N ALA A 214 18.14 -38.12 32.57
CA ALA A 214 18.02 -38.82 31.29
C ALA A 214 16.98 -39.96 31.31
N SER A 215 16.76 -40.58 32.48
CA SER A 215 15.70 -41.59 32.70
C SER A 215 14.29 -41.04 32.55
N ASP A 216 14.10 -39.73 32.76
CA ASP A 216 12.78 -39.10 32.78
C ASP A 216 12.31 -38.77 31.35
N VAL A 217 13.23 -38.74 30.37
CA VAL A 217 12.93 -38.39 28.98
C VAL A 217 12.57 -39.66 28.20
N THR A 218 11.32 -39.77 27.77
CA THR A 218 10.84 -40.89 26.95
C THR A 218 11.06 -40.64 25.46
N VAL A 219 11.23 -41.71 24.67
CA VAL A 219 11.38 -41.60 23.21
C VAL A 219 10.10 -41.00 22.62
N GLY A 220 10.25 -40.00 21.74
CA GLY A 220 9.12 -39.27 21.16
C GLY A 220 8.50 -38.17 22.05
N SER A 221 9.06 -37.93 23.25
CA SER A 221 8.66 -36.78 24.09
C SER A 221 9.49 -35.54 23.80
N VAL A 222 8.88 -34.37 23.96
CA VAL A 222 9.51 -33.06 23.81
C VAL A 222 9.44 -32.31 25.13
N TYR A 223 10.58 -31.85 25.61
CA TYR A 223 10.69 -31.08 26.85
C TYR A 223 11.11 -29.66 26.52
N HIS A 224 10.42 -28.67 27.10
CA HIS A 224 10.90 -27.29 27.13
C HIS A 224 11.94 -27.14 28.24
N VAL A 225 13.15 -26.74 27.86
CA VAL A 225 14.31 -26.74 28.73
C VAL A 225 14.96 -25.36 28.76
N VAL A 226 15.39 -24.98 29.96
CA VAL A 226 16.18 -23.77 30.25
C VAL A 226 17.43 -24.15 31.05
N PRO A 227 18.49 -23.33 31.05
CA PRO A 227 19.65 -23.56 31.89
C PRO A 227 19.26 -23.54 33.38
N GLU A 228 19.81 -24.47 34.16
CA GLU A 228 19.67 -24.48 35.61
C GLU A 228 20.14 -23.14 36.21
N GLY A 229 19.32 -22.56 37.10
CA GLY A 229 19.56 -21.26 37.72
C GLY A 229 18.83 -20.08 37.08
N LEU A 230 18.08 -20.27 36.00
CA LEU A 230 17.18 -19.27 35.42
C LEU A 230 15.77 -19.40 36.03
N MET A 231 15.45 -18.60 37.07
CA MET A 231 14.18 -18.74 37.81
C MET A 231 13.24 -17.52 37.64
N PRO A 232 11.90 -17.73 37.71
CA PRO A 232 10.95 -16.63 37.76
C PRO A 232 11.22 -15.73 38.98
N GLY A 233 11.42 -14.43 38.74
CA GLY A 233 11.72 -13.43 39.77
C GLY A 233 13.11 -12.81 39.66
N ASP A 234 14.01 -13.42 38.90
CA ASP A 234 15.33 -12.84 38.61
C ASP A 234 15.20 -11.63 37.67
N HIS A 235 16.02 -10.61 37.89
CA HIS A 235 16.06 -9.44 37.02
C HIS A 235 16.49 -9.85 35.60
N GLY A 236 15.66 -9.55 34.59
CA GLY A 236 15.92 -9.95 33.20
C GLY A 236 15.57 -11.41 32.89
N TYR A 237 14.85 -12.12 33.77
CA TYR A 237 14.43 -13.51 33.55
C TYR A 237 13.77 -13.74 32.18
N LEU A 238 12.82 -12.87 31.81
CA LEU A 238 12.11 -13.00 30.52
C LEU A 238 13.03 -12.78 29.33
N GLU A 239 14.01 -11.89 29.45
CA GLU A 239 14.96 -11.56 28.38
C GLU A 239 15.95 -12.70 28.16
N GLU A 240 16.48 -13.27 29.23
CA GLU A 240 17.40 -14.42 29.15
C GLU A 240 16.66 -15.70 28.77
N LYS A 241 15.43 -15.90 29.25
CA LYS A 241 14.56 -17.00 28.82
C LYS A 241 14.27 -16.96 27.32
N ALA A 242 14.02 -15.77 26.78
CA ALA A 242 13.77 -15.61 25.34
C ALA A 242 14.96 -16.06 24.47
N LYS A 243 16.19 -15.94 24.98
CA LYS A 243 17.42 -16.37 24.28
C LYS A 243 17.80 -17.83 24.55
N ALA A 244 17.43 -18.37 25.72
CA ALA A 244 17.96 -19.63 26.23
C ALA A 244 17.01 -20.82 26.13
N ALA A 245 15.74 -20.63 25.76
CA ALA A 245 14.77 -21.72 25.63
C ALA A 245 15.16 -22.70 24.51
N VAL A 246 15.32 -23.99 24.86
CA VAL A 246 15.63 -25.07 23.91
C VAL A 246 14.65 -26.22 24.06
N LEU A 247 14.53 -27.04 23.02
CA LEU A 247 13.76 -28.28 23.05
C LEU A 247 14.71 -29.47 23.23
N LEU A 248 14.46 -30.27 24.26
CA LEU A 248 15.11 -31.56 24.43
C LEU A 248 14.20 -32.65 23.86
N VAL A 249 14.73 -33.38 22.88
CA VAL A 249 14.04 -34.49 22.21
C VAL A 249 14.90 -35.74 22.35
N ARG A 250 14.28 -36.86 22.73
CA ARG A 250 14.94 -38.17 22.73
C ARG A 250 14.46 -38.98 21.53
N VAL A 251 15.42 -39.33 20.68
CA VAL A 251 15.23 -40.13 19.45
C VAL A 251 15.66 -41.57 19.71
N ASP A 252 15.10 -42.52 18.96
CA ASP A 252 15.57 -43.90 18.97
C ASP A 252 16.97 -43.99 18.35
N PRO A 253 17.97 -44.60 19.02
CA PRO A 253 19.31 -44.73 18.47
C PRO A 253 19.37 -45.40 17.09
N SER A 254 18.41 -46.26 16.76
CA SER A 254 18.34 -46.93 15.45
C SER A 254 18.00 -46.00 14.28
N GLU A 255 17.46 -44.81 14.57
CA GLU A 255 17.14 -43.77 13.57
C GLU A 255 18.29 -42.79 13.33
N LEU A 256 19.34 -42.83 14.17
CA LEU A 256 20.52 -41.98 14.01
C LEU A 256 21.47 -42.61 12.99
N ILE A 257 21.55 -42.02 11.80
CA ILE A 257 22.55 -42.37 10.78
C ILE A 257 23.76 -41.47 11.01
N GLU A 258 24.91 -42.06 11.28
CA GLU A 258 26.19 -41.38 11.50
C GLU A 258 26.90 -41.03 10.18
#